data_AF-A0A453JYE4-F1
#
_entry.id   AF-A0A453JYE4-F1
#
_cell.length_a   1.000
_cell.length_b   1.000
_cell.length_c   1.000
_cell.angle_alpha   90.00
_cell.angle_beta   90.00
_cell.angle_gamma   90.00
#
_symmetry.space_group_name_H-M   'P 1'
#
loop_
_entity.id
_entity.type
_entity.pdbx_description
1 polymer ?
#
loop_
_entity_poly.entity_id
_entity_poly.type
_entity_poly.pdbx_seq_one_letter_code
_entity_poly.pdbx_strand_id
1 'polypeptide(L)' 'MQRKALQSVALHVPWMVWKHRNSCVFDNARPFIDMLVDRIKEEACFWAKAGAAGRRVVLPTS' A
#
# COMPACT_ATOMS: atom_id res chain seq x y z
N MET A 1 -16.25 0.68 -6.89
CA MET A 1 -15.00 1.39 -6.54
C MET A 1 -13.96 0.50 -5.84
N GLN A 2 -14.35 -0.51 -5.04
CA GLN A 2 -13.42 -1.39 -4.29
C GLN A 2 -12.48 -2.26 -5.15
N ARG A 3 -12.95 -2.76 -6.31
CA ARG A 3 -12.16 -3.66 -7.18
C ARG A 3 -10.92 -3.00 -7.79
N LYS A 4 -11.01 -1.70 -8.13
CA LYS A 4 -9.90 -0.93 -8.74
C LYS A 4 -8.80 -0.62 -7.72
N ALA A 5 -9.18 -0.28 -6.48
CA ALA A 5 -8.21 -0.06 -5.40
C ALA A 5 -7.44 -1.34 -5.07
N LEU A 6 -8.14 -2.47 -4.98
CA LEU A 6 -7.51 -3.78 -4.72
C LEU A 6 -6.55 -4.20 -5.84
N GLN A 7 -6.90 -3.94 -7.10
CA GLN A 7 -6.02 -4.18 -8.25
C GLN A 7 -4.76 -3.30 -8.23
N SER A 8 -4.88 -2.05 -7.76
CA SER A 8 -3.73 -1.15 -7.64
C SER A 8 -2.77 -1.59 -6.53
N VAL A 9 -3.29 -2.02 -5.37
CA VAL A 9 -2.49 -2.55 -4.25
C VAL A 9 -1.78 -3.85 -4.62
N ALA A 10 -2.47 -4.77 -5.29
CA ALA A 10 -1.90 -6.02 -5.75
C ALA A 10 -0.74 -5.82 -6.74
N LEU A 11 -0.72 -4.68 -7.45
CA LEU A 11 0.40 -4.29 -8.32
C LEU A 11 1.48 -3.49 -7.57
N HIS A 12 1.10 -2.70 -6.56
CA HIS A 12 2.02 -1.80 -5.86
C HIS A 12 2.98 -2.55 -4.93
N VAL A 13 2.50 -3.57 -4.21
CA VAL A 13 3.36 -4.32 -3.28
C VAL A 13 4.49 -5.08 -4.00
N PRO A 14 4.23 -5.87 -5.07
CA PRO A 14 5.30 -6.49 -5.86
C PRO A 14 6.27 -5.47 -6.46
N TRP A 15 5.77 -4.30 -6.87
CA TRP A 15 6.59 -3.21 -7.41
C TRP A 15 7.55 -2.62 -6.36
N MET A 16 7.10 -2.39 -5.12
CA MET A 16 7.96 -1.92 -4.03
C MET A 16 9.06 -2.93 -3.69
N VAL A 17 8.73 -4.22 -3.67
CA VAL A 17 9.70 -5.31 -3.45
C VAL A 17 10.74 -5.34 -4.57
N TRP A 18 10.31 -5.24 -5.82
CA TRP A 18 11.21 -5.22 -6.98
C TRP A 18 12.19 -4.03 -6.92
N LYS A 19 11.68 -2.83 -6.62
CA LYS A 19 12.52 -1.62 -6.51
C LYS A 19 13.54 -1.73 -5.37
N HIS A 20 13.14 -2.25 -4.21
CA HIS A 20 14.07 -2.46 -3.08
C HIS A 20 15.18 -3.45 -3.42
N ARG A 21 14.83 -4.58 -4.06
CA ARG A 21 15.81 -5.57 -4.53
C ARG A 21 16.80 -4.98 -5.52
N ASN A 22 16.33 -4.19 -6.48
CA ASN A 22 17.23 -3.50 -7.41
C ASN A 22 18.17 -2.54 -6.71
N SER A 23 17.70 -1.73 -5.75
CA SER A 23 18.60 -0.83 -5.04
C SER A 23 19.66 -1.58 -4.21
N CYS A 24 19.30 -2.73 -3.62
CA CYS A 24 20.28 -3.57 -2.93
C CYS A 24 21.35 -4.15 -3.88
N VAL A 25 20.97 -4.50 -5.11
CA VAL A 25 21.87 -5.09 -6.11
C VAL A 25 22.72 -4.04 -6.84
N PHE A 26 22.13 -2.90 -7.19
CA PHE A 26 22.78 -1.88 -8.03
C PHE A 26 23.45 -0.76 -7.23
N ASP A 27 22.91 -0.39 -6.07
CA ASP A 27 23.45 0.71 -5.24
C ASP A 27 24.29 0.21 -4.06
N ASN A 28 24.52 -1.12 -3.96
CA ASN A 28 25.10 -1.79 -2.80
C ASN A 28 24.40 -1.40 -1.48
N ALA A 29 23.11 -1.03 -1.57
CA ALA A 29 22.31 -0.66 -0.42
C ALA A 29 22.16 -1.88 0.51
N ARG A 30 22.33 -1.67 1.82
CA ARG A 30 22.11 -2.75 2.78
C ARG A 30 20.63 -3.14 2.75
N PRO A 31 20.29 -4.43 2.64
CA PRO A 31 18.91 -4.86 2.66
C PRO A 31 18.29 -4.48 4.00
N PHE A 32 17.29 -3.61 3.95
CA PHE A 32 16.54 -3.12 5.11
C PHE A 32 15.09 -3.55 4.95
N ILE A 33 14.87 -4.84 5.23
CA ILE A 33 13.59 -5.49 5.04
C ILE A 33 12.53 -4.94 6.01
N ASP A 34 12.93 -4.58 7.23
CA ASP A 34 12.03 -3.97 8.22
C ASP A 34 11.43 -2.65 7.70
N MET A 35 12.26 -1.79 7.09
CA MET A 35 11.81 -0.54 6.48
C MET A 35 10.84 -0.77 5.31
N LEU A 36 11.08 -1.81 4.50
CA LEU A 36 10.19 -2.20 3.41
C LEU A 36 8.82 -2.68 3.96
N VAL A 37 8.84 -3.50 5.01
CA VAL A 37 7.64 -4.00 5.67
C VAL A 37 6.84 -2.87 6.30
N ASP A 38 7.48 -1.91 6.97
CA ASP A 38 6.80 -0.76 7.56
C ASP A 38 6.14 0.13 6.50
N ARG A 39 6.80 0.37 5.36
CA ARG A 39 6.18 1.10 4.24
C ARG A 39 4.96 0.38 3.67
N ILE A 40 5.02 -0.95 3.54
CA ILE A 40 3.88 -1.75 3.07
C ILE A 40 2.71 -1.65 4.06
N LYS A 41 2.99 -1.68 5.37
CA LYS A 41 1.96 -1.51 6.42
C LYS A 41 1.36 -0.10 6.41
N GLU A 42 2.18 0.93 6.24
CA GLU A 42 1.74 2.32 6.16
C GLU A 42 0.79 2.54 4.98
N GLU A 43 1.17 2.05 3.80
CA GLU A 43 0.34 2.07 2.60
C GLU A 43 -0.99 1.35 2.85
N ALA A 44 -0.96 0.13 3.41
CA ALA A 44 -2.18 -0.60 3.76
C ALA A 44 -3.10 0.16 4.73
N CYS A 45 -2.52 0.85 5.72
CA CYS A 45 -3.24 1.68 6.68
C CYS A 45 -3.84 2.93 6.02
N PHE A 46 -3.11 3.58 5.12
CA PHE A 46 -3.58 4.73 4.35
C PHE A 46 -4.79 4.36 3.49
N TRP A 47 -4.74 3.21 2.81
CA TRP A 47 -5.87 2.73 2.01
C TRP A 47 -7.07 2.27 2.86
N ALA A 48 -6.84 1.67 4.02
CA ALA A 48 -7.93 1.36 4.96
C ALA A 48 -8.68 2.63 5.38
N LYS A 49 -7.96 3.73 5.62
CA LYS A 49 -8.54 5.05 5.92
C LYS A 49 -9.28 5.65 4.71
N ALA A 50 -8.70 5.58 3.52
CA ALA A 50 -9.34 6.04 2.29
C ALA A 50 -10.65 5.26 1.97
N GLY A 51 -10.65 3.95 2.22
CA GLY A 51 -11.84 3.10 2.09
C GLY A 51 -12.91 3.39 3.14
N ALA A 52 -12.52 3.75 4.37
CA ALA A 52 -13.44 4.18 5.43
C ALA A 52 -14.07 5.54 5.13
N ALA A 53 -13.29 6.49 4.59
CA ALA A 53 -13.79 7.80 4.18
C ALA A 53 -14.85 7.72 3.05
N GLY A 54 -14.74 6.72 2.16
CA GLY A 54 -15.73 6.44 1.12
C GLY A 54 -17.05 5.83 1.61
N ARG A 55 -17.20 5.57 2.92
CA ARG A 55 -18.38 4.90 3.50
C ARG A 55 -19.26 5.81 4.35
N ARG A 56 -19.19 7.13 4.17
CA ARG A 56 -20.21 8.06 4.69
C ARG A 56 -21.45 8.03 3.78
N VAL A 57 -22.09 6.87 3.73
CA VAL A 57 -23.41 6.70 3.14
C VAL A 57 -24.41 7.45 4.02
N VAL A 58 -25.12 8.35 3.36
CA VAL A 58 -26.41 8.94 3.71
C VAL A 58 -27.26 7.93 4.51
N LEU A 59 -27.39 8.14 5.82
CA LEU A 59 -28.50 7.58 6.59
C LEU A 59 -29.61 8.63 6.57
N PRO A 60 -30.79 8.37 5.98
CA PRO A 60 -31.94 9.21 6.27
C PRO A 60 -32.36 8.89 7.71
N THR A 61 -32.25 9.87 8.60
CA THR A 61 -32.97 9.87 9.86
C THR A 61 -34.45 9.97 9.56
N SER A 62 -35.17 8.90 9.87
CA SER A 62 -36.62 8.88 10.04
C SER A 62 -37.09 9.95 11.02
#